data_AF-A0A957YQL0-F1
#
_entry.id   AF-A0A957YQL0-F1
#
_cell.length_a   1.000
_cell.length_b   1.000
_cell.length_c   1.000
_cell.angle_alpha   90.00
_cell.angle_beta   90.00
_cell.angle_gamma   90.00
#
_symmetry.space_group_name_H-M   'P 1'
#
loop_
_entity.id
_entity.type
_entity.pdbx_description
1 polymer ?
#
loop_
_entity_poly.entity_id
_entity_poly.type
_entity_poly.pdbx_seq_one_letter_code
_entity_poly.pdbx_strand_id
1 'polypeptide(L)'
;IMDEGQIALQGAPREVFQQIDRLRELHLDVPHVSELALAMHQQFPGFPADLLTPEEVAEAVANCCEEGQWPIVNGQRSMVNANEDHPNADHTLDRDTPSPPLPLSQSPNLPISQSPLLSLQHVVHYYMRDTPLEVMAISDINIDVYPGEIVGVLGHTGSGKSTAIQHFNGLLRAHDGRVVVLDQDLNDPKVDMRAVRRQVGLVFQMPEAQLFEQYVGDDVA
;
A
#
# COMPACT_ATOMS: atom_id res chain seq x y z
N ILE A 1 8.29 -2.37 -1.87
CA ILE A 1 8.91 -1.80 -0.65
C ILE A 1 10.21 -1.14 -1.03
N MET A 2 10.38 0.11 -0.63
CA MET A 2 11.58 0.91 -0.88
C MET A 2 12.41 1.07 0.39
N ASP A 3 13.72 1.02 0.22
CA ASP A 3 14.74 1.17 1.25
C ASP A 3 15.97 1.84 0.64
N GLU A 4 16.52 2.86 1.29
CA GLU A 4 17.71 3.60 0.82
C GLU A 4 17.69 3.99 -0.68
N GLY A 5 16.52 4.36 -1.20
CA GLY A 5 16.36 4.77 -2.60
C GLY A 5 16.34 3.62 -3.62
N GLN A 6 16.27 2.38 -3.16
CA GLN A 6 16.17 1.17 -3.98
C GLN A 6 14.87 0.40 -3.69
N ILE A 7 14.55 -0.60 -4.53
CA ILE A 7 13.44 -1.52 -4.30
C ILE A 7 13.97 -2.75 -3.56
N ALA A 8 13.65 -2.86 -2.27
CA ALA A 8 14.11 -3.96 -1.43
C ALA A 8 13.25 -5.23 -1.57
N LEU A 9 11.94 -5.06 -1.77
CA LEU A 9 10.98 -6.15 -1.96
C LEU A 9 9.88 -5.73 -2.94
N GLN A 10 9.43 -6.66 -3.78
CA GLN A 10 8.33 -6.48 -4.72
C GLN A 10 7.57 -7.81 -4.86
N GLY A 11 6.25 -7.75 -4.91
CA GLY A 11 5.38 -8.92 -5.02
C GLY A 11 3.95 -8.59 -4.61
N ALA A 12 3.08 -9.60 -4.65
CA ALA A 12 1.72 -9.46 -4.14
C ALA A 12 1.75 -9.20 -2.62
N PRO A 13 0.75 -8.52 -2.03
CA PRO A 13 0.72 -8.25 -0.60
C PRO A 13 0.96 -9.50 0.28
N ARG A 14 0.35 -10.64 -0.05
CA ARG A 14 0.55 -11.92 0.66
C ARG A 14 2.02 -12.36 0.64
N GLU A 15 2.68 -12.32 -0.51
CA GLU A 15 4.08 -12.73 -0.66
C GLU A 15 5.04 -11.82 0.10
N VAL A 16 4.73 -10.52 0.15
CA VAL A 16 5.54 -9.52 0.84
C VAL A 16 5.37 -9.63 2.36
N PHE A 17 4.13 -9.74 2.85
CA PHE A 17 3.85 -9.80 4.29
C PHE A 17 4.23 -11.14 4.95
N GLN A 18 4.42 -12.21 4.16
CA GLN A 18 5.00 -13.46 4.66
C GLN A 18 6.48 -13.31 5.04
N GLN A 19 7.20 -12.32 4.49
CA GLN A 19 8.63 -12.11 4.75
C GLN A 19 8.85 -11.26 6.02
N ILE A 20 8.30 -11.72 7.14
CA ILE A 20 8.25 -10.99 8.43
C ILE A 20 9.64 -10.53 8.88
N ASP A 21 10.64 -11.40 8.85
CA ASP A 21 12.00 -11.04 9.27
C ASP A 21 12.60 -9.95 8.37
N ARG A 22 12.36 -10.04 7.06
CA ARG A 22 12.82 -9.04 6.10
C ARG A 22 12.11 -7.71 6.30
N LEU A 23 10.81 -7.71 6.60
CA LEU A 23 10.07 -6.48 6.92
C LEU A 23 10.63 -5.78 8.16
N ARG A 24 10.99 -6.54 9.20
CA ARG A 24 11.62 -6.01 10.42
C ARG A 24 13.00 -5.41 10.14
N GLU A 25 13.82 -6.07 9.32
CA GLU A 25 15.11 -5.53 8.88
C GLU A 25 14.96 -4.20 8.12
N LEU A 26 13.88 -4.04 7.38
CA LEU A 26 13.53 -2.81 6.64
C LEU A 26 12.85 -1.76 7.52
N HIS A 27 12.84 -1.95 8.86
CA HIS A 27 12.23 -1.06 9.84
C HIS A 27 10.73 -0.80 9.57
N LEU A 28 10.03 -1.83 9.06
CA LEU A 28 8.59 -1.80 8.86
C LEU A 28 7.87 -2.55 9.96
N ASP A 29 6.78 -1.96 10.44
CA ASP A 29 5.87 -2.63 11.34
C ASP A 29 5.17 -3.79 10.61
N VAL A 30 5.13 -4.94 11.28
CA VAL A 30 4.47 -6.13 10.76
C VAL A 30 3.04 -6.16 11.30
N PRO A 31 2.01 -6.41 10.47
CA PRO A 31 0.65 -6.55 10.95
C PRO A 31 0.54 -7.62 12.04
N HIS A 32 -0.05 -7.30 13.20
CA HIS A 32 -0.18 -8.25 14.33
C HIS A 32 -0.84 -9.58 13.93
N VAL A 33 -1.79 -9.54 12.99
CA VAL A 33 -2.47 -10.73 12.47
C VAL A 33 -1.52 -11.68 11.75
N SER A 34 -0.55 -11.14 11.00
CA SER A 34 0.46 -11.95 10.31
C SER A 34 1.45 -12.55 11.31
N GLU A 35 1.82 -11.81 12.36
CA GLU A 35 2.64 -12.34 13.44
C GLU A 35 1.93 -13.49 14.18
N LEU A 36 0.64 -13.31 14.48
CA LEU A 36 -0.18 -14.33 15.12
C LEU A 36 -0.27 -15.59 14.25
N ALA A 37 -0.57 -15.44 12.96
CA ALA A 37 -0.68 -16.56 12.04
C ALA A 37 0.63 -17.35 11.95
N LEU A 38 1.78 -16.66 11.87
CA LEU A 38 3.09 -17.32 11.86
C LEU A 38 3.37 -18.03 13.19
N ALA A 39 3.09 -17.39 14.33
CA ALA A 39 3.31 -18.00 15.65
C ALA A 39 2.42 -19.24 15.86
N MET A 40 1.19 -19.22 15.34
CA MET A 40 0.29 -20.38 15.36
C MET A 40 0.80 -21.49 14.45
N HIS A 41 1.26 -21.18 13.23
CA HIS A 41 1.83 -22.17 12.32
C HIS A 41 3.07 -22.88 12.92
N GLN A 42 3.93 -22.14 13.62
CA GLN A 42 5.11 -22.71 14.28
C GLN A 42 4.75 -23.72 15.39
N GLN A 43 3.63 -23.50 16.08
CA GLN A 43 3.12 -24.44 17.10
C GLN A 43 2.27 -25.56 16.47
N PHE A 44 1.56 -25.25 15.39
CA PHE A 44 0.61 -26.12 14.70
C PHE A 44 0.89 -26.08 13.18
N PRO A 45 1.70 -27.00 12.64
CA PRO A 45 2.11 -26.97 11.23
C PRO A 45 0.95 -27.05 10.21
N GLY A 46 -0.26 -27.43 10.63
CA GLY A 46 -1.47 -27.42 9.80
C GLY A 46 -2.18 -26.06 9.71
N PHE A 47 -1.81 -25.08 10.56
CA PHE A 47 -2.44 -23.75 10.57
C PHE A 47 -1.85 -22.86 9.46
N PRO A 48 -2.63 -22.14 8.64
CA PRO A 48 -2.07 -21.30 7.57
C PRO A 48 -1.22 -20.13 8.10
N ALA A 49 -0.06 -19.87 7.48
CA ALA A 49 0.87 -18.80 7.90
C ALA A 49 0.69 -17.49 7.12
N ASP A 50 -0.11 -17.48 6.05
CA ASP A 50 -0.23 -16.40 5.06
C ASP A 50 -1.47 -15.51 5.25
N LEU A 51 -2.07 -15.56 6.44
CA LEU A 51 -3.28 -14.83 6.79
C LEU A 51 -2.96 -13.36 7.05
N LEU A 52 -3.73 -12.46 6.43
CA LEU A 52 -3.50 -11.01 6.50
C LEU A 52 -4.62 -10.23 7.18
N THR A 53 -5.76 -10.86 7.48
CA THR A 53 -6.91 -10.18 8.08
C THR A 53 -7.43 -10.90 9.33
N PRO A 54 -8.08 -10.18 10.26
CA PRO A 54 -8.71 -10.81 11.42
C PRO A 54 -9.75 -11.88 11.04
N GLU A 55 -10.51 -11.66 9.96
CA GLU A 55 -11.54 -12.58 9.47
C GLU A 55 -10.91 -13.89 8.98
N GLU A 56 -9.82 -13.80 8.20
CA GLU A 56 -9.08 -14.97 7.73
C GLU A 56 -8.53 -15.81 8.89
N VAL A 57 -8.02 -15.15 9.93
CA VAL A 57 -7.56 -15.83 11.16
C VAL A 57 -8.74 -16.49 11.88
N ALA A 58 -9.86 -15.80 12.02
CA ALA A 58 -11.05 -16.33 12.68
C ALA A 58 -11.61 -17.56 11.95
N GLU A 59 -11.65 -17.56 10.62
CA GLU A 59 -12.05 -18.71 9.81
C GLU A 59 -11.06 -19.87 9.94
N ALA A 60 -9.75 -19.60 9.87
CA ALA A 60 -8.73 -20.64 10.05
C ALA A 60 -8.81 -21.29 11.45
N VAL A 61 -9.05 -20.49 12.49
CA VAL A 61 -9.35 -20.95 13.84
C VAL A 61 -10.61 -21.82 13.84
N ALA A 62 -11.73 -21.37 13.28
CA ALA A 62 -12.97 -22.14 13.25
C ALA A 62 -12.78 -23.51 12.58
N ASN A 63 -12.10 -23.55 11.43
CA ASN A 63 -11.81 -24.79 10.70
C ASN A 63 -10.96 -25.78 11.53
N CYS A 64 -9.94 -25.28 12.22
CA CYS A 64 -9.10 -26.12 13.11
C CYS A 64 -9.90 -26.70 14.29
N CYS A 65 -10.91 -25.98 14.78
CA CYS A 65 -11.85 -26.43 15.81
C CYS A 65 -12.73 -27.57 15.31
N GLU A 66 -13.28 -27.45 14.11
CA GLU A 66 -14.18 -28.44 13.50
C GLU A 66 -13.45 -29.73 13.12
N GLU A 67 -12.22 -29.62 12.61
CA GLU A 67 -11.39 -30.77 12.23
C GLU A 67 -10.76 -31.49 13.44
N GLY A 68 -10.95 -30.96 14.67
CA GLY A 68 -10.45 -31.56 15.90
C GLY A 68 -8.92 -31.52 16.04
N GLN A 69 -8.25 -30.60 15.35
CA GLN A 69 -6.79 -30.53 15.24
C GLN A 69 -6.12 -29.73 16.37
N TRP A 70 -6.88 -29.12 17.29
CA TRP A 70 -6.28 -28.43 18.44
C TRP A 70 -5.73 -29.41 19.49
N PRO A 71 -4.48 -29.25 19.94
CA PRO A 71 -4.00 -29.98 21.10
C PRO A 71 -4.71 -29.50 22.36
N ILE A 72 -5.19 -30.47 23.14
CA ILE A 72 -5.80 -30.24 24.44
C ILE A 72 -4.70 -29.84 25.42
N VAL A 73 -4.57 -28.56 25.74
CA VAL A 73 -3.75 -28.11 26.86
C VAL A 73 -4.60 -28.24 28.13
N ASN A 74 -4.17 -29.11 29.05
CA ASN A 74 -4.82 -29.41 30.34
C ASN A 74 -6.21 -30.07 30.32
N GLY A 75 -6.39 -31.12 29.49
CA GLY A 75 -7.38 -32.17 29.74
C GLY A 75 -8.87 -31.82 29.78
N GLN A 76 -9.30 -30.59 29.47
CA GLN A 76 -10.72 -30.22 29.44
C GLN A 76 -11.05 -29.48 28.14
N ARG A 77 -11.84 -30.13 27.28
CA ARG A 77 -12.68 -29.42 26.31
C ARG A 77 -13.70 -28.61 27.11
N SER A 78 -13.49 -27.30 27.27
CA SER A 78 -14.54 -26.42 27.76
C SER A 78 -15.54 -26.22 26.62
N MET A 79 -16.65 -26.94 26.67
CA MET A 79 -17.83 -26.59 25.88
C MET A 79 -18.45 -25.34 26.51
N VAL A 80 -18.03 -24.16 26.06
CA VAL A 80 -18.76 -22.94 26.38
C VAL A 80 -19.95 -22.90 25.43
N ASN A 81 -21.14 -23.19 25.97
CA ASN A 81 -22.39 -22.97 25.27
C ASN A 81 -22.49 -21.48 24.95
N ALA A 82 -22.51 -21.14 23.66
CA ALA A 82 -22.86 -19.82 23.17
C ALA A 82 -24.35 -19.56 23.44
N ASN A 83 -24.69 -19.09 24.63
CA ASN A 83 -26.00 -18.51 24.98
C ASN A 83 -25.86 -17.70 26.27
N GLU A 84 -25.19 -16.54 26.20
CA GLU A 84 -25.33 -15.51 27.23
C GLU A 84 -25.63 -14.18 26.55
N ASP A 85 -26.92 -13.83 26.55
CA ASP A 85 -27.44 -12.53 26.16
C ASP A 85 -26.87 -11.45 27.10
N HIS A 86 -26.08 -10.54 26.55
CA HIS A 86 -25.74 -9.29 27.25
C HIS A 86 -26.79 -8.22 26.90
N PRO A 87 -27.44 -7.59 27.90
CA PRO A 87 -28.37 -6.50 27.65
C PRO A 87 -27.59 -5.23 27.29
N ASN A 88 -27.67 -4.81 26.02
CA ASN A 88 -27.13 -3.51 25.60
C ASN A 88 -27.94 -2.39 26.26
N ALA A 89 -27.27 -1.57 27.06
CA ALA A 89 -27.80 -0.34 27.62
C ALA A 89 -27.94 0.70 26.49
N ASP A 90 -29.19 1.09 26.27
CA ASP A 90 -29.64 2.13 25.36
C ASP A 90 -29.23 3.52 25.88
N HIS A 91 -28.26 4.14 25.22
CA HIS A 91 -28.03 5.58 25.24
C HIS A 91 -27.16 5.98 24.05
N THR A 92 -27.74 6.62 23.03
CA THR A 92 -27.18 7.86 22.46
C THR A 92 -28.11 8.51 21.43
N LEU A 93 -28.32 9.80 21.66
CA LEU A 93 -28.86 10.83 20.80
C LEU A 93 -28.47 10.72 19.32
N ASP A 94 -29.46 10.97 18.46
CA ASP A 94 -29.38 11.15 16.99
C ASP A 94 -28.28 12.14 16.54
N ARG A 95 -27.07 11.63 16.26
CA ARG A 95 -26.03 12.36 15.50
C ARG A 95 -25.31 11.55 14.40
N ASP A 96 -25.61 10.26 14.26
CA ASP A 96 -24.90 9.37 13.34
C ASP A 96 -25.73 9.00 12.10
N THR A 97 -26.05 9.98 11.26
CA THR A 97 -26.29 9.66 9.85
C THR A 97 -24.98 9.89 9.09
N PRO A 98 -24.12 8.87 8.92
CA PRO A 98 -22.98 8.99 8.03
C PRO A 98 -23.52 9.39 6.64
N SER A 99 -22.83 10.32 5.99
CA SER A 99 -23.11 10.62 4.59
C SER A 99 -23.12 9.31 3.80
N PRO A 100 -24.09 9.10 2.89
CA PRO A 100 -24.11 7.88 2.09
C PRO A 100 -22.73 7.70 1.45
N PRO A 101 -22.13 6.49 1.52
CA PRO A 101 -20.84 6.25 0.90
C PRO A 101 -20.96 6.69 -0.56
N LEU A 102 -20.01 7.53 -1.00
CA LEU A 102 -19.90 7.87 -2.41
C LEU A 102 -19.90 6.54 -3.18
N PRO A 103 -20.69 6.41 -4.26
CA PRO A 103 -20.67 5.21 -5.05
C PRO A 103 -19.22 4.95 -5.43
N LEU A 104 -18.70 3.77 -5.06
CA LEU A 104 -17.39 3.33 -5.50
C LEU A 104 -17.39 3.47 -7.01
N SER A 105 -16.61 4.44 -7.51
CA SER A 105 -16.37 4.58 -8.95
C SER A 105 -15.92 3.21 -9.40
N GLN A 106 -16.75 2.52 -10.19
CA GLN A 106 -16.37 1.22 -10.73
C GLN A 106 -15.11 1.50 -11.55
N SER A 107 -13.99 0.94 -11.10
CA SER A 107 -12.74 1.01 -11.85
C SER A 107 -13.06 0.60 -13.27
N PRO A 108 -12.82 1.45 -14.27
CA PRO A 108 -13.08 1.08 -15.65
C PRO A 108 -12.42 -0.26 -15.89
N ASN A 109 -13.16 -1.22 -16.46
CA ASN A 109 -12.63 -2.53 -16.80
C ASN A 109 -11.72 -2.31 -18.02
N LEU A 110 -10.52 -1.76 -17.77
CA LEU A 110 -9.54 -1.54 -18.81
C LEU A 110 -9.06 -2.91 -19.30
N PRO A 111 -9.00 -3.14 -20.61
CA PRO A 111 -8.33 -4.32 -21.13
C PRO A 111 -6.91 -4.34 -20.58
N ILE A 112 -6.50 -5.50 -20.05
CA ILE A 112 -5.14 -5.73 -19.55
C ILE A 112 -4.21 -5.54 -20.74
N SER A 113 -3.60 -4.35 -20.85
CA SER A 113 -2.54 -4.11 -21.83
C SER A 113 -1.29 -4.86 -21.41
N GLN A 114 -0.54 -5.38 -22.38
CA GLN A 114 0.76 -6.00 -22.11
C GLN A 114 1.88 -4.95 -21.93
N SER A 115 1.60 -3.66 -22.13
CA SER A 115 2.54 -2.57 -21.88
C SER A 115 2.22 -1.83 -20.58
N PRO A 116 3.24 -1.41 -19.82
CA PRO A 116 3.06 -0.59 -18.63
C PRO A 116 2.56 0.81 -19.01
N LEU A 117 1.62 1.34 -18.23
CA LEU A 117 1.11 2.71 -18.36
C LEU A 117 2.08 3.72 -17.74
N LEU A 118 2.73 3.33 -16.64
CA LEU A 118 3.77 4.09 -15.97
C LEU A 118 5.01 3.19 -15.84
N SER A 119 6.18 3.70 -16.20
CA SER A 119 7.44 2.96 -16.11
C SER A 119 8.59 3.86 -15.64
N LEU A 120 9.34 3.41 -14.64
CA LEU A 120 10.67 3.92 -14.29
C LEU A 120 11.68 2.88 -14.78
N GLN A 121 12.67 3.30 -15.55
CA GLN A 121 13.69 2.42 -16.12
C GLN A 121 15.06 2.95 -15.76
N HIS A 122 15.76 2.22 -14.90
CA HIS A 122 17.09 2.60 -14.38
C HIS A 122 17.16 4.02 -13.81
N VAL A 123 16.09 4.46 -13.13
CA VAL A 123 15.98 5.85 -12.70
C VAL A 123 16.95 6.12 -11.56
N VAL A 124 17.68 7.23 -11.69
CA VAL A 124 18.57 7.77 -10.64
C VAL A 124 18.19 9.21 -10.35
N HIS A 125 18.18 9.59 -9.07
CA HIS A 125 17.87 10.96 -8.66
C HIS A 125 18.70 11.43 -7.46
N TYR A 126 19.25 12.64 -7.60
CA TYR A 126 19.98 13.35 -6.56
C TYR A 126 19.25 14.65 -6.17
N TYR A 127 19.10 14.91 -4.88
CA TYR A 127 18.79 16.26 -4.39
C TYR A 127 20.09 17.05 -4.21
N MET A 128 20.03 18.35 -4.51
CA MET A 128 21.16 19.27 -4.36
C MET A 128 22.44 18.77 -5.02
N ARG A 129 22.29 18.17 -6.22
CA ARG A 129 23.39 17.64 -7.02
C ARG A 129 24.49 18.67 -7.22
N ASP A 130 25.74 18.21 -7.23
CA ASP A 130 26.93 19.03 -7.41
C ASP A 130 27.16 20.05 -6.26
N THR A 131 26.60 19.78 -5.08
CA THR A 131 26.81 20.58 -3.85
C THR A 131 27.31 19.70 -2.68
N PRO A 132 27.90 20.27 -1.63
CA PRO A 132 28.27 19.50 -0.43
C PRO A 132 27.09 18.84 0.31
N LEU A 133 25.85 19.22 -0.02
CA LEU A 133 24.62 18.69 0.55
C LEU A 133 23.94 17.69 -0.41
N GLU A 134 24.67 17.17 -1.40
CA GLU A 134 24.15 16.18 -2.33
C GLU A 134 23.65 14.93 -1.60
N VAL A 135 22.41 14.53 -1.90
CA VAL A 135 21.79 13.33 -1.36
C VAL A 135 21.23 12.51 -2.52
N MET A 136 21.67 11.27 -2.65
CA MET A 136 21.09 10.31 -3.58
C MET A 136 19.78 9.79 -3.00
N ALA A 137 18.65 10.17 -3.59
CA ALA A 137 17.32 9.77 -3.12
C ALA A 137 16.78 8.54 -3.85
N ILE A 138 17.23 8.30 -5.07
CA ILE A 138 16.87 7.13 -5.88
C ILE A 138 18.14 6.58 -6.52
N SER A 139 18.33 5.27 -6.40
CA SER A 139 19.50 4.54 -6.91
C SER A 139 19.07 3.37 -7.79
N ASP A 140 18.92 3.62 -9.08
CA ASP A 140 18.68 2.59 -10.11
C ASP A 140 17.42 1.75 -9.84
N ILE A 141 16.26 2.41 -9.84
CA ILE A 141 14.98 1.73 -9.65
C ILE A 141 14.28 1.44 -10.97
N ASN A 142 13.59 0.30 -10.99
CA ASN A 142 12.74 -0.14 -12.10
C ASN A 142 11.35 -0.42 -11.55
N ILE A 143 10.34 0.31 -12.04
CA ILE A 143 8.95 0.16 -11.60
C ILE A 143 8.07 0.17 -12.83
N ASP A 144 7.23 -0.85 -12.99
CA ASP A 144 6.20 -0.90 -14.02
C ASP A 144 4.83 -0.95 -13.36
N VAL A 145 3.89 -0.15 -13.87
CA VAL A 145 2.49 -0.14 -13.44
C VAL A 145 1.60 -0.31 -14.66
N TYR A 146 0.79 -1.36 -14.68
CA TYR A 146 -0.08 -1.73 -15.79
C TYR A 146 -1.48 -1.13 -15.65
N PRO A 147 -2.24 -1.01 -16.76
CA PRO A 147 -3.61 -0.53 -16.72
C PRO A 147 -4.49 -1.31 -15.73
N GLY A 148 -5.18 -0.59 -14.84
CA GLY A 148 -6.07 -1.17 -13.83
C GLY A 148 -5.37 -1.69 -12.57
N GLU A 149 -4.04 -1.65 -12.50
CA GLU A 149 -3.32 -2.06 -11.29
C GLU A 149 -3.46 -1.04 -10.15
N ILE A 150 -3.55 -1.58 -8.94
CA ILE A 150 -3.44 -0.82 -7.70
C ILE A 150 -2.11 -1.21 -7.06
N VAL A 151 -1.18 -0.26 -7.01
CA VAL A 151 0.18 -0.49 -6.50
C VAL A 151 0.38 0.23 -5.17
N GLY A 152 0.80 -0.52 -4.15
CA GLY A 152 1.20 0.03 -2.86
C GLY A 152 2.72 0.25 -2.79
N VAL A 153 3.15 1.45 -2.45
CA VAL A 153 4.57 1.77 -2.22
C VAL A 153 4.80 1.97 -0.72
N LEU A 154 5.53 1.04 -0.09
CA LEU A 154 5.84 1.07 1.35
C LEU A 154 7.36 1.27 1.58
N GLY A 155 7.73 1.60 2.82
CA GLY A 155 9.12 1.86 3.23
C GLY A 155 9.21 2.92 4.33
N HIS A 156 10.29 2.96 5.09
CA HIS A 156 10.51 3.93 6.17
C HIS A 156 10.66 5.38 5.65
N THR A 157 10.54 6.38 6.53
CA THR A 157 10.75 7.79 6.15
C THR A 157 12.16 8.00 5.58
N GLY A 158 12.26 8.64 4.41
CA GLY A 158 13.55 8.84 3.72
C GLY A 158 13.92 7.75 2.71
N SER A 159 13.15 6.67 2.59
CA SER A 159 13.48 5.56 1.68
C SER A 159 13.30 5.85 0.17
N GLY A 160 12.90 7.07 -0.21
CA GLY A 160 12.73 7.48 -1.63
C GLY A 160 11.31 7.39 -2.19
N LYS A 161 10.31 6.96 -1.42
CA LYS A 161 8.91 6.77 -1.91
C LYS A 161 8.32 8.00 -2.62
N SER A 162 8.30 9.14 -1.94
CA SER A 162 7.74 10.38 -2.50
C SER A 162 8.53 10.83 -3.72
N THR A 163 9.85 10.68 -3.68
CA THR A 163 10.73 10.99 -4.80
C THR A 163 10.40 10.12 -6.01
N ALA A 164 10.23 8.81 -5.86
CA ALA A 164 9.81 7.92 -6.96
C ALA A 164 8.45 8.32 -7.54
N ILE A 165 7.44 8.56 -6.69
CA ILE A 165 6.09 8.94 -7.14
C ILE A 165 6.09 10.28 -7.89
N GLN A 166 6.87 11.27 -7.42
CA GLN A 166 6.98 12.59 -8.05
C GLN A 166 7.61 12.56 -9.45
N HIS A 167 8.28 11.48 -9.84
CA HIS A 167 8.75 11.31 -11.23
C HIS A 167 7.57 11.04 -12.18
N PHE A 168 6.55 10.29 -11.77
CA PHE A 168 5.42 9.92 -12.64
C PHE A 168 4.53 11.11 -13.05
N ASN A 169 4.40 12.16 -12.24
CA ASN A 169 3.70 13.39 -12.66
C ASN A 169 4.66 14.47 -13.18
N GLY A 170 5.96 14.14 -13.28
CA GLY A 170 7.02 15.01 -13.72
C GLY A 170 7.18 16.28 -12.88
N LEU A 171 6.93 16.20 -11.56
CA LEU A 171 7.42 17.21 -10.62
C LEU A 171 8.93 17.13 -10.48
N LEU A 172 9.47 15.92 -10.56
CA LEU A 172 10.91 15.68 -10.67
C LEU A 172 11.26 15.14 -12.06
N ARG A 173 12.49 15.43 -12.48
CA ARG A 173 13.13 14.82 -13.64
C ARG A 173 14.21 13.87 -13.17
N ALA A 174 14.32 12.73 -13.84
CA ALA A 174 15.37 11.79 -13.54
C ALA A 174 16.71 12.34 -14.03
N HIS A 175 17.77 12.12 -13.26
CA HIS A 175 19.13 12.51 -13.66
C HIS A 175 19.75 11.47 -14.59
N ASP A 176 19.39 10.21 -14.40
CA ASP A 176 19.73 9.09 -15.28
C ASP A 176 18.51 8.16 -15.43
N GLY A 177 18.51 7.34 -16.47
CA GLY A 177 17.41 6.45 -16.82
C GLY A 177 16.27 7.15 -17.56
N ARG A 178 15.10 6.50 -17.60
CA ARG A 178 13.90 6.98 -18.30
C ARG A 178 12.67 6.89 -17.41
N VAL A 179 11.78 7.86 -17.60
CA VAL A 179 10.46 7.92 -16.95
C VAL A 179 9.42 7.96 -18.05
N VAL A 180 8.73 6.84 -18.27
CA VAL A 180 7.72 6.71 -19.33
C VAL A 180 6.33 6.77 -18.71
N VAL A 181 5.48 7.65 -19.23
CA VAL A 181 4.10 7.83 -18.78
C VAL A 181 3.22 7.92 -20.02
N LEU A 182 2.27 7.00 -20.16
CA LEU A 182 1.35 6.96 -21.29
C LEU A 182 2.09 7.04 -22.64
N ASP A 183 3.10 6.19 -22.80
CA ASP A 183 4.01 6.10 -23.95
C ASP A 183 4.89 7.34 -24.21
N GLN A 184 4.96 8.29 -23.26
CA GLN A 184 5.79 9.50 -23.36
C GLN A 184 6.97 9.44 -22.39
N ASP A 185 8.18 9.61 -22.91
CA ASP A 185 9.40 9.75 -22.09
C ASP A 185 9.46 11.17 -21.52
N LEU A 186 9.26 11.31 -20.21
CA LEU A 186 9.21 12.61 -19.54
C LEU A 186 10.55 13.34 -19.51
N ASN A 187 11.67 12.65 -19.81
CA ASN A 187 12.96 13.31 -19.95
C ASN A 187 13.15 13.97 -21.34
N ASP A 188 12.28 13.69 -22.32
CA ASP A 188 12.31 14.38 -23.61
C ASP A 188 11.77 15.82 -23.47
N PRO A 189 12.58 16.86 -23.79
CA PRO A 189 12.14 18.26 -23.69
C PRO A 189 10.98 18.62 -24.63
N LYS A 190 10.64 17.77 -25.61
CA LYS A 190 9.52 17.99 -26.54
C LYS A 190 8.17 17.57 -25.97
N VAL A 191 8.14 16.81 -24.88
CA VAL A 191 6.90 16.32 -24.28
C VAL A 191 6.13 17.47 -23.62
N ASP A 192 4.83 17.56 -23.93
CA ASP A 192 3.93 18.53 -23.31
C ASP A 192 3.57 18.08 -21.88
N MET A 193 4.33 18.61 -20.92
CA MET A 193 4.10 18.32 -19.50
C MET A 193 2.73 18.74 -18.98
N ARG A 194 2.08 19.72 -19.61
CA ARG A 194 0.73 20.11 -19.20
C ARG A 194 -0.28 19.04 -19.59
N ALA A 195 -0.11 18.41 -20.75
CA ALA A 195 -0.92 17.29 -21.18
C ALA A 195 -0.73 16.06 -20.29
N VAL A 196 0.51 15.76 -19.89
CA VAL A 196 0.83 14.65 -18.95
C VAL A 196 0.18 14.89 -17.58
N ARG A 197 0.36 16.07 -16.99
CA ARG A 197 -0.18 16.40 -15.65
C ARG A 197 -1.71 16.43 -15.58
N ARG A 198 -2.40 16.56 -16.72
CA ARG A 198 -3.87 16.40 -16.80
C ARG A 198 -4.31 14.94 -16.71
N GLN A 199 -3.41 13.99 -16.95
CA GLN A 199 -3.70 12.56 -16.93
C GLN A 199 -3.15 11.88 -15.68
N VAL A 200 -2.07 12.42 -15.10
CA VAL A 200 -1.47 11.91 -13.86
C VAL A 200 -1.68 12.92 -12.73
N GLY A 201 -2.67 12.64 -11.88
CA GLY A 201 -2.92 13.37 -10.64
C GLY A 201 -2.00 12.89 -9.51
N LEU A 202 -1.60 13.81 -8.63
CA LEU A 202 -0.89 13.49 -7.39
C LEU A 202 -1.61 14.20 -6.24
N VAL A 203 -2.03 13.42 -5.24
CA VAL A 203 -2.60 13.94 -4.00
C VAL A 203 -1.54 13.82 -2.93
N PHE A 204 -1.17 14.95 -2.30
CA PHE A 204 -0.15 14.97 -1.26
C PHE A 204 -0.71 14.57 0.10
N GLN A 205 0.18 14.28 1.05
CA GLN A 205 -0.21 14.16 2.46
C GLN A 205 -0.79 15.50 2.94
N MET A 206 -1.84 15.44 3.76
CA MET A 206 -2.63 16.61 4.19
C MET A 206 -3.15 17.45 3.01
N PRO A 207 -3.96 16.86 2.11
CA PRO A 207 -4.48 17.58 0.94
C PRO A 207 -5.31 18.82 1.32
N GLU A 208 -5.91 18.84 2.51
CA GLU A 208 -6.67 19.97 3.04
C GLU A 208 -5.83 21.24 3.24
N ALA A 209 -4.51 21.10 3.42
CA ALA A 209 -3.59 22.23 3.54
C ALA A 209 -3.32 22.92 2.18
N GLN A 210 -3.83 22.35 1.09
CA GLN A 210 -3.70 22.86 -0.27
C GLN A 210 -4.96 23.57 -0.77
N LEU A 211 -6.00 23.69 0.08
CA LEU A 211 -7.17 24.51 -0.22
C LEU A 211 -6.82 25.98 0.00
N PHE A 212 -6.97 26.80 -1.04
CA PHE A 212 -6.58 28.21 -0.99
C PHE A 212 -7.78 29.14 -1.05
N GLU A 213 -8.83 28.74 -1.77
CA GLU A 213 -9.99 29.60 -1.98
C GLU A 213 -10.98 29.54 -0.82
N GLN A 214 -11.69 30.66 -0.62
CA GLN A 214 -12.72 30.76 0.42
C GLN A 214 -13.93 29.86 0.12
N TYR A 215 -14.21 29.62 -1.17
CA TYR A 215 -15.34 28.83 -1.63
C TYR A 215 -14.86 27.62 -2.43
N VAL A 216 -15.47 26.46 -2.16
CA VAL A 216 -15.15 25.19 -2.85
C VAL A 216 -15.27 25.32 -4.36
N GLY A 217 -16.27 26.06 -4.85
CA GLY A 217 -16.49 26.26 -6.28
C GLY A 217 -15.34 26.97 -6.98
N ASP A 218 -14.64 27.87 -6.29
CA ASP A 218 -13.52 28.63 -6.83
C ASP A 218 -12.22 27.80 -6.80
N ASP A 219 -12.10 26.85 -5.87
CA ASP A 219 -10.93 25.97 -5.72
C ASP A 219 -10.90 24.83 -6.78
N VAL A 220 -12.07 24.44 -7.32
CA VAL A 220 -12.23 23.33 -8.29
C VAL A 220 -12.43 23.76 -9.75
N ALA A 221 -12.60 25.07 -10.01
CA ALA A 221 -12.91 25.63 -11.35
C ALA A 221 -11.65 25.94 -12.18
#